data_AF-A0A3A0BBF4-F1
#
_entry.id   AF-A0A3A0BBF4-F1
#
_cell.length_a   1.000
_cell.length_b   1.000
_cell.length_c   1.000
_cell.angle_alpha   90.00
_cell.angle_beta   90.00
_cell.angle_gamma   90.00
#
_symmetry.space_group_name_H-M   'P 1'
#
loop_
_entity.id
_entity.type
_entity.pdbx_description
1 polymer ?
#
loop_
_entity_poly.entity_id
_entity_poly.type
_entity_poly.pdbx_seq_one_letter_code
_entity_poly.pdbx_strand_id
1 'polypeptide(L)'
;MLIQRQAEELNYWRAGQRPAKVQVESDVVDKLDPKGYYRLLRLHPAYLKGLRGEEVQELIKRHYLFCASVAHPDKGGDTETMQLINEAYETLGDPKKRGEYGK
;
A
#
# COMPACT_ATOMS: atom_id res chain seq x y z
N MET A 1 0.73 25.56 -18.95
CA MET A 1 1.31 26.10 -17.70
C MET A 1 0.78 25.29 -16.55
N LEU A 2 1.65 24.57 -15.85
CA LEU A 2 1.32 23.36 -15.09
C LEU A 2 1.72 23.54 -13.62
N ILE A 3 1.18 24.56 -12.95
CA ILE A 3 1.48 24.79 -11.53
C ILE A 3 0.25 25.42 -10.86
N GLN A 4 -0.74 24.61 -10.49
CA GLN A 4 -1.78 25.05 -9.54
C GLN A 4 -2.45 23.92 -8.73
N ARG A 5 -1.91 22.69 -8.75
CA ARG A 5 -2.47 21.57 -7.96
C ARG A 5 -1.80 21.31 -6.60
N GLN A 6 -0.71 22.00 -6.26
CA GLN A 6 0.02 21.76 -5.00
C GLN A 6 -0.32 22.74 -3.87
N ALA A 7 -1.07 23.82 -4.13
CA ALA A 7 -1.32 24.84 -3.12
C ALA A 7 -2.52 24.54 -2.20
N GLU A 8 -3.44 23.67 -2.61
CA GLU A 8 -4.61 23.33 -1.79
C GLU A 8 -4.31 22.26 -0.74
N GLU A 9 -3.39 21.32 -1.02
CA GLU A 9 -3.05 20.23 -0.08
C GLU A 9 -2.40 20.71 1.24
N LEU A 10 -1.78 21.90 1.26
CA LEU A 10 -1.10 22.46 2.43
C LEU A 10 -2.02 23.19 3.42
N ASN A 11 -3.25 23.56 3.03
CA ASN A 11 -4.21 24.20 3.94
C ASN A 11 -5.06 23.21 4.76
N TYR A 12 -4.97 21.90 4.47
CA TYR A 12 -5.83 20.87 5.09
C TYR A 12 -5.32 20.31 6.42
N TRP A 13 -4.12 20.68 6.89
CA TRP A 13 -3.65 20.31 8.24
C TRP A 13 -4.08 21.30 9.35
N ARG A 14 -4.78 22.40 9.00
CA ARG A 14 -5.13 23.48 9.94
C ARG A 14 -6.60 23.49 10.39
N ALA A 15 -7.50 22.87 9.63
CA ALA A 15 -8.91 22.78 9.96
C ALA A 15 -9.23 21.31 10.24
N GLY A 16 -9.45 20.95 11.51
CA GLY A 16 -9.68 19.59 11.98
C GLY A 16 -10.97 18.91 11.50
N GLN A 17 -11.37 19.11 10.26
CA GLN A 17 -12.44 18.38 9.59
C GLN A 17 -11.85 17.44 8.55
N ARG A 18 -11.85 16.14 8.87
CA ARG A 18 -11.65 15.09 7.87
C ARG A 18 -12.77 15.22 6.82
N PRO A 19 -12.47 15.36 5.52
CA PRO A 19 -13.54 15.40 4.53
C PRO A 19 -14.26 14.05 4.50
N ALA A 20 -15.59 14.07 4.47
CA ALA A 20 -16.44 12.88 4.45
C ALA A 20 -16.12 11.88 3.31
N LYS A 21 -15.41 12.32 2.26
CA LYS A 21 -14.89 11.47 1.18
C LYS A 21 -13.77 10.51 1.61
N VAL A 22 -12.97 10.86 2.63
CA VAL A 22 -11.90 9.98 3.15
C VAL A 22 -12.47 8.70 3.75
N GLN A 23 -13.68 8.77 4.35
CA GLN A 23 -14.35 7.61 4.92
C GLN A 23 -14.64 6.55 3.84
N VAL A 24 -15.15 6.98 2.67
CA VAL A 24 -15.56 6.08 1.58
C VAL A 24 -14.35 5.36 0.94
N GLU A 25 -13.20 6.03 0.86
CA GLU A 25 -11.96 5.40 0.37
C GLU A 25 -11.34 4.44 1.39
N SER A 26 -11.43 4.74 2.70
CA SER A 26 -11.01 3.79 3.74
C SER A 26 -11.84 2.51 3.72
N ASP A 27 -13.17 2.58 3.61
CA ASP A 27 -14.04 1.40 3.59
C ASP A 27 -13.76 0.43 2.43
N VAL A 28 -13.27 0.93 1.29
CA VAL A 28 -12.88 0.10 0.14
C VAL A 28 -11.52 -0.56 0.37
N VAL A 29 -10.58 0.16 0.97
CA VAL A 29 -9.26 -0.38 1.32
C VAL A 29 -9.39 -1.41 2.42
N ASP A 30 -10.18 -1.17 3.46
CA ASP A 30 -10.37 -2.12 4.56
C ASP A 30 -11.08 -3.42 4.12
N LYS A 31 -11.91 -3.38 3.05
CA LYS A 31 -12.50 -4.59 2.44
C LYS A 31 -11.51 -5.39 1.60
N LEU A 32 -10.62 -4.70 0.88
CA LEU A 32 -9.61 -5.32 0.01
C LEU A 32 -8.32 -5.68 0.74
N ASP A 33 -8.14 -5.17 1.97
CA ASP A 33 -6.93 -5.33 2.78
C ASP A 33 -7.26 -5.75 4.21
N PRO A 34 -8.00 -6.87 4.42
CA PRO A 34 -8.43 -7.30 5.75
C PRO A 34 -7.27 -7.56 6.71
N LYS A 35 -6.08 -7.88 6.17
CA LYS A 35 -4.86 -8.10 6.97
C LYS A 35 -3.85 -6.95 6.91
N GLY A 36 -4.15 -5.86 6.19
CA GLY A 36 -3.23 -4.72 6.12
C GLY A 36 -2.01 -4.91 5.21
N TYR A 37 -1.98 -5.92 4.33
CA TYR A 37 -0.82 -6.25 3.50
C TYR A 37 -0.46 -5.15 2.50
N TYR A 38 -1.48 -4.51 1.90
CA TYR A 38 -1.27 -3.36 1.03
C TYR A 38 -0.65 -2.20 1.80
N ARG A 39 -1.18 -1.88 2.99
CA ARG A 39 -0.61 -0.84 3.87
C ARG A 39 0.83 -1.17 4.29
N LEU A 40 1.11 -2.44 4.58
CA LEU A 40 2.42 -2.92 5.03
C LEU A 40 3.49 -2.75 3.95
N LEU A 41 3.15 -3.04 2.69
CA LEU A 41 4.03 -2.81 1.53
C LEU A 41 4.01 -1.36 1.04
N ARG A 42 3.34 -0.45 1.77
CA ARG A 42 3.13 0.96 1.37
C ARG A 42 2.54 1.09 -0.04
N LEU A 43 1.69 0.14 -0.40
CA LEU A 43 1.04 0.06 -1.70
C LEU A 43 -0.46 0.34 -1.53
N HIS A 44 -1.06 1.08 -2.46
CA HIS A 44 -2.51 1.26 -2.48
C HIS A 44 -3.13 0.40 -3.58
N PRO A 45 -4.23 -0.33 -3.31
CA PRO A 45 -4.86 -1.21 -4.31
C PRO A 45 -5.33 -0.45 -5.56
N ALA A 46 -5.62 0.86 -5.43
CA ALA A 46 -5.96 1.71 -6.58
C ALA A 46 -4.82 1.81 -7.61
N TYR A 47 -3.55 1.75 -7.20
CA TYR A 47 -2.43 1.79 -8.16
C TYR A 47 -2.33 0.53 -9.00
N LEU A 48 -2.93 -0.58 -8.55
CA LEU A 48 -2.98 -1.82 -9.30
C LEU A 48 -4.07 -1.81 -10.38
N LYS A 49 -5.05 -0.92 -10.24
CA LYS A 49 -6.18 -0.83 -11.15
C LYS A 49 -5.72 -0.27 -12.49
N GLY A 50 -5.66 -1.13 -13.51
CA GLY A 50 -5.22 -0.77 -14.87
C GLY A 50 -3.82 -1.26 -15.22
N LEU A 51 -3.09 -1.86 -14.28
CA LEU A 51 -1.81 -2.52 -14.58
C LEU A 51 -2.04 -3.95 -15.07
N ARG A 52 -1.12 -4.42 -15.93
CA ARG A 52 -1.06 -5.82 -16.36
C ARG A 52 -0.51 -6.70 -15.23
N GLY A 53 -0.83 -7.99 -15.26
CA GLY A 53 -0.44 -8.93 -14.19
C GLY A 53 1.06 -8.90 -13.86
N GLU A 54 1.91 -8.83 -14.89
CA GLU A 54 3.37 -8.74 -14.77
C GLU A 54 3.82 -7.42 -14.13
N GLU A 55 3.23 -6.29 -14.53
CA GLU A 55 3.56 -4.97 -13.97
C GLU A 55 3.15 -4.87 -12.51
N VAL A 56 2.04 -5.50 -12.12
CA VAL A 56 1.64 -5.60 -10.72
C VAL A 56 2.67 -6.41 -9.92
N GLN A 57 3.15 -7.54 -10.44
CA GLN A 57 4.15 -8.37 -9.77
C GLN A 57 5.48 -7.62 -9.60
N GLU A 58 5.93 -6.93 -10.63
CA GLU A 58 7.14 -6.11 -10.56
C GLU A 58 7.01 -4.98 -9.54
N LEU A 59 5.87 -4.29 -9.53
CA LEU A 59 5.61 -3.20 -8.58
C LEU A 59 5.60 -3.70 -7.13
N ILE A 60 4.93 -4.82 -6.85
CA ILE A 60 4.89 -5.46 -5.53
C ILE A 60 6.29 -5.89 -5.11
N LYS A 61 7.05 -6.54 -6.01
CA LYS A 61 8.43 -6.96 -5.75
C LYS A 61 9.34 -5.78 -5.42
N ARG A 62 9.21 -4.67 -6.14
CA ARG A 62 9.99 -3.45 -5.88
C ARG A 62 9.71 -2.87 -4.49
N HIS A 63 8.44 -2.81 -4.10
CA HIS A 63 8.04 -2.31 -2.77
C HIS A 63 8.47 -3.26 -1.65
N TYR A 64 8.34 -4.58 -1.88
CA TYR A 64 8.86 -5.60 -0.97
C TYR A 64 10.36 -5.45 -0.72
N LEU A 65 11.17 -5.35 -1.78
CA LEU A 65 12.62 -5.19 -1.65
C LEU A 65 12.99 -3.91 -0.90
N PHE A 66 12.27 -2.82 -1.14
CA PHE A 66 12.44 -1.59 -0.39
C PHE A 66 12.11 -1.81 1.09
N CYS A 67 10.92 -2.32 1.40
CA CYS A 67 10.45 -2.55 2.78
C CYS A 67 11.35 -3.52 3.56
N ALA A 68 11.77 -4.63 2.94
CA ALA A 68 12.69 -5.59 3.53
C ALA A 68 14.06 -4.98 3.83
N SER A 69 14.55 -4.09 2.96
CA SER A 69 15.82 -3.38 3.19
C SER A 69 15.75 -2.40 4.37
N VAL A 70 14.58 -1.82 4.66
CA VAL A 70 14.38 -0.92 5.83
C VAL A 70 14.04 -1.68 7.10
N ALA A 71 13.30 -2.79 6.99
CA ALA A 71 12.88 -3.62 8.12
C ALA A 71 13.96 -4.61 8.60
N HIS A 72 15.13 -4.64 7.94
CA HIS A 72 16.20 -5.54 8.30
C HIS A 72 16.73 -5.23 9.73
N PRO A 73 16.89 -6.24 10.60
CA PRO A 73 17.30 -6.02 12.00
C PRO A 73 18.65 -5.31 12.14
N ASP A 74 19.56 -5.56 11.21
CA ASP A 74 20.87 -4.89 11.15
C ASP A 74 20.77 -3.36 10.91
N LYS A 75 19.65 -2.89 10.35
CA LYS A 75 19.40 -1.46 10.05
C LYS A 75 18.44 -0.81 11.05
N GLY A 76 18.13 -1.49 12.15
CA GLY A 76 17.20 -1.01 13.18
C GLY A 76 15.73 -1.36 12.91
N GLY A 77 15.46 -2.39 12.11
CA GLY A 77 14.13 -2.99 11.98
C GLY A 77 13.91 -4.17 12.94
N ASP A 78 12.73 -4.78 12.85
CA ASP A 78 12.32 -5.91 13.69
C ASP A 78 12.05 -7.16 12.86
N THR A 79 12.44 -8.32 13.38
CA THR A 79 12.18 -9.62 12.77
C THR A 79 10.68 -9.85 12.54
N GLU A 80 9.83 -9.39 13.46
CA GLU A 80 8.37 -9.47 13.33
C GLU A 80 7.86 -8.66 12.13
N THR A 81 8.39 -7.44 11.94
CA THR A 81 8.06 -6.60 10.78
C THR A 81 8.51 -7.27 9.48
N MET A 82 9.70 -7.87 9.45
CA MET A 82 10.20 -8.61 8.30
C MET A 82 9.32 -9.83 7.96
N GLN A 83 8.85 -10.57 8.98
CA GLN A 83 7.94 -11.70 8.80
C GLN A 83 6.60 -11.26 8.18
N LEU A 84 6.03 -10.16 8.66
CA LEU A 84 4.80 -9.59 8.09
C LEU A 84 5.01 -9.17 6.62
N ILE A 85 6.17 -8.57 6.29
CA ILE A 85 6.50 -8.14 4.92
C ILE A 85 6.61 -9.35 3.98
N ASN A 86 7.21 -10.44 4.45
CA ASN A 86 7.29 -11.69 3.71
C ASN A 86 5.89 -12.28 3.48
N GLU A 87 5.05 -12.35 4.51
CA GLU A 87 3.69 -12.88 4.41
C GLU A 87 2.83 -12.06 3.43
N ALA A 88 2.96 -10.73 3.47
CA ALA A 88 2.30 -9.83 2.53
C ALA A 88 2.75 -10.09 1.09
N TYR A 89 4.06 -10.25 0.86
CA TYR A 89 4.61 -10.56 -0.47
C TYR A 89 4.17 -11.93 -0.99
N GLU A 90 4.16 -12.96 -0.14
CA GLU A 90 3.70 -14.30 -0.52
C GLU A 90 2.22 -14.34 -0.90
N THR A 91 1.40 -13.48 -0.30
CA THR A 91 -0.03 -13.39 -0.59
C THR A 91 -0.31 -12.52 -1.82
N LEU A 92 0.30 -11.34 -1.91
CA LEU A 92 0.01 -10.35 -2.95
C LEU A 92 0.83 -10.56 -4.24
N GLY A 93 2.02 -11.15 -4.12
CA GLY A 93 2.92 -11.44 -5.24
C GLY A 93 2.41 -12.57 -6.14
N ASP A 94 1.66 -13.51 -5.58
CA ASP A 94 1.02 -14.56 -6.36
C ASP A 94 -0.34 -14.08 -6.91
N PRO A 95 -0.56 -14.09 -8.23
CA PRO A 95 -1.78 -13.55 -8.84
C PRO A 95 -3.04 -14.35 -8.47
N LYS A 96 -2.89 -15.66 -8.17
CA LYS A 96 -4.00 -16.51 -7.74
C LYS A 96 -4.38 -16.17 -6.31
N LYS A 97 -3.41 -16.16 -5.39
CA LYS A 97 -3.64 -15.79 -3.98
C LYS A 97 -4.14 -14.35 -3.82
N ARG A 98 -3.61 -13.40 -4.59
CA ARG A 98 -4.08 -12.01 -4.59
C ARG A 98 -5.53 -11.91 -5.04
N GLY A 99 -5.93 -12.69 -6.04
CA GLY A 99 -7.33 -12.75 -6.49
C GLY A 99 -8.26 -13.29 -5.42
N GLU A 100 -7.80 -14.25 -4.60
CA GLU A 100 -8.54 -14.78 -3.45
C GLU A 100 -8.54 -13.82 -2.25
N TYR A 101 -7.49 -13.00 -2.10
CA TYR A 101 -7.34 -12.05 -1.00
C TYR A 101 -8.33 -10.87 -1.06
N GLY A 102 -8.61 -10.37 -2.26
CA GLY A 102 -9.51 -9.22 -2.48
C GLY A 102 -10.97 -9.57 -2.79
N LYS A 103 -11.37 -10.83 -2.58
CA LYS A 103 -12.71 -11.35 -2.89
C LYS A 103 -13.55 -11.53 -1.63
#